data_AF-A0A9X1T9B0-F1
#
_entry.id   AF-A0A9X1T9B0-F1
#
_cell.length_a   1.000
_cell.length_b   1.000
_cell.length_c   1.000
_cell.angle_alpha   90.00
_cell.angle_beta   90.00
_cell.angle_gamma   90.00
#
_symmetry.space_group_name_H-M   'P 1'
#
loop_
_entity.id
_entity.type
_entity.pdbx_description
1 polymer ?
#
loop_
_entity_poly.entity_id
_entity_poly.type
_entity_poly.pdbx_seq_one_letter_code
_entity_poly.pdbx_strand_id
1 'polypeptide(L)'
;MKKTDHCKAFEMHPNVMAVFSGTHSYISASVYEKPAAASTWNYKTVQAKGIIRLLSQEQTYEIIKDITDKYEDSYSSPSAFHKMDQEYIRKNLKAITGFEIVVSDISHVFKMSQDHSQQDRERIVEDLLRKEDALSLQMAEEMKRYV
;
A
#
# COMPACT_ATOMS: atom_id res chain seq x y z
N MET A 1 13.55 7.77 -11.23
CA MET A 1 14.72 7.95 -12.13
C MET A 1 14.22 8.29 -13.52
N LYS A 2 14.86 9.19 -14.24
CA LYS A 2 14.49 9.53 -15.63
C LYS A 2 14.98 8.46 -16.61
N LYS A 3 14.32 8.34 -17.77
CA LYS A 3 14.72 7.50 -18.93
C LYS A 3 14.82 5.99 -18.65
N THR A 4 14.16 5.48 -17.61
CA THR A 4 14.01 4.04 -17.40
C THR A 4 12.98 3.47 -18.39
N ASP A 5 12.96 2.15 -18.55
CA ASP A 5 11.97 1.51 -19.41
C ASP A 5 10.54 1.69 -18.89
N HIS A 6 10.34 1.82 -17.58
CA HIS A 6 9.06 2.22 -17.00
C HIS A 6 8.62 3.61 -17.45
N CYS A 7 9.51 4.61 -17.48
CA CYS A 7 9.14 5.95 -17.95
C CYS A 7 8.67 5.91 -19.41
N LYS A 8 9.41 5.22 -20.29
CA LYS A 8 9.03 5.06 -21.69
C LYS A 8 7.69 4.33 -21.82
N ALA A 9 7.49 3.27 -21.04
CA ALA A 9 6.24 2.51 -21.04
C ALA A 9 5.05 3.38 -20.62
N PHE A 10 5.19 4.22 -19.59
CA PHE A 10 4.12 5.12 -19.15
C PHE A 10 3.81 6.25 -20.15
N GLU A 11 4.81 6.76 -20.87
CA GLU A 11 4.60 7.74 -21.94
C GLU A 11 3.84 7.13 -23.14
N MET A 12 4.12 5.87 -23.49
CA MET A 12 3.46 5.16 -24.59
C MET A 12 2.11 4.56 -24.21
N HIS A 13 1.95 4.17 -22.94
CA HIS A 13 0.79 3.47 -22.40
C HIS A 13 0.33 4.13 -21.09
N PRO A 14 -0.49 5.20 -21.18
CA PRO A 14 -0.81 6.00 -20.01
C PRO A 14 -1.92 5.39 -19.14
N ASN A 15 -2.64 4.36 -19.61
CA ASN A 15 -3.63 3.66 -18.79
C ASN A 15 -2.91 2.71 -17.83
N VAL A 16 -3.03 2.98 -16.53
CA VAL A 16 -2.35 2.24 -15.47
C VAL A 16 -3.30 1.81 -14.36
N MET A 17 -2.82 0.90 -13.52
CA MET A 17 -3.48 0.50 -12.28
C MET A 17 -2.46 0.52 -11.15
N ALA A 18 -2.71 1.33 -10.12
CA ALA A 18 -1.98 1.28 -8.86
C ALA A 18 -2.65 0.24 -7.95
N VAL A 19 -1.86 -0.72 -7.46
CA VAL A 19 -2.34 -1.75 -6.52
C VAL A 19 -1.78 -1.45 -5.14
N PHE A 20 -2.68 -1.19 -4.18
CA PHE A 20 -2.36 -1.04 -2.77
C PHE A 20 -2.69 -2.34 -2.06
N SER A 21 -1.65 -3.03 -1.58
CA SER A 21 -1.78 -4.29 -0.85
C SER A 21 -1.78 -4.02 0.66
N GLY A 22 -2.86 -4.42 1.33
CA GLY A 22 -2.95 -4.41 2.79
C GLY A 22 -2.48 -5.74 3.40
N THR A 23 -2.84 -5.97 4.66
CA THR A 23 -2.54 -7.24 5.34
C THR A 23 -3.17 -8.44 4.62
N HIS A 24 -2.48 -9.58 4.70
CA HIS A 24 -2.93 -10.87 4.19
C HIS A 24 -2.37 -12.01 5.04
N SER A 25 -3.12 -13.11 5.16
CA SER A 25 -2.64 -14.31 5.86
C SER A 25 -3.38 -15.56 5.38
N TYR A 26 -2.68 -16.70 5.43
CA TYR A 26 -3.26 -18.00 5.19
C TYR A 26 -4.14 -18.43 6.37
N ILE A 27 -5.37 -18.86 6.09
CA ILE A 27 -6.34 -19.38 7.05
C ILE A 27 -6.44 -20.89 6.84
N SER A 28 -6.00 -21.65 7.84
CA SER A 28 -6.05 -23.10 7.81
C SER A 28 -7.47 -23.59 8.07
N ALA A 29 -7.96 -24.53 7.27
CA ALA A 29 -9.25 -25.17 7.54
C ALA A 29 -9.33 -25.92 8.87
N SER A 30 -8.18 -26.25 9.47
CA SER A 30 -8.09 -26.95 10.75
C SER A 30 -8.64 -26.16 11.95
N VAL A 31 -8.88 -24.85 11.79
CA VAL A 31 -9.38 -23.97 12.86
C VAL A 31 -10.90 -23.87 12.89
N TYR A 32 -11.58 -24.31 11.81
CA TYR A 32 -13.03 -24.29 11.73
C TYR A 32 -13.65 -25.39 12.57
N GLU A 33 -14.86 -25.16 13.07
CA GLU A 33 -15.63 -26.19 13.78
C GLU A 33 -15.93 -27.40 12.89
N LYS A 34 -16.29 -27.14 11.64
CA LYS A 34 -16.64 -28.16 10.67
C LYS A 34 -15.55 -28.24 9.60
N PRO A 35 -14.84 -29.38 9.47
CA PRO A 35 -13.74 -29.55 8.51
C PRO A 35 -14.19 -29.63 7.03
N ALA A 36 -15.44 -29.23 6.71
CA ALA A 36 -15.97 -29.21 5.35
C ALA A 36 -15.60 -27.94 4.57
N ALA A 37 -14.87 -26.99 5.18
CA ALA A 37 -14.39 -25.78 4.51
C ALA A 37 -12.96 -25.97 3.98
N ALA A 38 -12.68 -25.40 2.81
CA ALA A 38 -11.32 -25.35 2.27
C ALA A 38 -10.49 -24.27 2.99
N SER A 39 -9.19 -24.50 3.14
CA SER A 39 -8.27 -23.45 3.55
C SER A 39 -8.26 -22.31 2.53
N THR A 40 -7.97 -21.10 2.97
CA THR A 40 -8.04 -19.89 2.13
C THR A 40 -6.94 -18.89 2.50
N TRP A 41 -6.86 -17.81 1.73
CA TRP A 41 -6.14 -16.59 2.10
C TRP A 41 -7.13 -15.47 2.39
N ASN A 42 -6.96 -14.84 3.55
CA ASN A 42 -7.56 -13.54 3.81
C ASN A 42 -6.60 -12.46 3.33
N TYR A 43 -7.13 -11.39 2.76
CA TYR A 43 -6.34 -10.27 2.24
C TYR A 43 -7.19 -9.02 2.07
N LYS A 44 -6.51 -7.87 2.10
CA LYS A 44 -7.07 -6.57 1.71
C LYS A 44 -6.31 -6.00 0.53
N THR A 45 -7.01 -5.56 -0.49
CA THR A 45 -6.40 -4.82 -1.61
C THR A 45 -7.33 -3.73 -2.12
N VAL A 46 -6.73 -2.63 -2.59
CA VAL A 46 -7.39 -1.57 -3.33
C VAL A 46 -6.66 -1.40 -4.67
N GLN A 47 -7.41 -1.34 -5.76
CA GLN A 47 -6.89 -1.11 -7.10
C GLN A 47 -7.46 0.21 -7.61
N ALA A 48 -6.58 1.13 -7.98
CA ALA A 48 -6.94 2.43 -8.55
C ALA A 48 -6.50 2.48 -10.00
N LYS A 49 -7.46 2.49 -10.93
CA LYS A 49 -7.20 2.62 -12.36
C LYS A 49 -7.29 4.07 -12.78
N GLY A 50 -6.39 4.48 -13.66
CA GLY A 50 -6.36 5.86 -14.12
C GLY A 50 -5.36 6.12 -15.22
N ILE A 51 -5.17 7.39 -15.50
CA ILE A 51 -4.27 7.88 -16.53
C ILE A 51 -3.03 8.47 -15.83
N ILE A 52 -1.86 7.89 -16.09
CA ILE A 52 -0.58 8.40 -15.57
C ILE A 52 -0.05 9.53 -16.44
N ARG A 53 0.60 10.51 -15.80
CA ARG A 53 1.36 11.56 -16.47
C ARG A 53 2.67 11.81 -15.71
N LEU A 54 3.77 11.91 -16.45
CA LEU A 54 5.05 12.34 -15.89
C LEU A 54 5.02 13.84 -15.56
N LEU A 55 5.64 14.20 -14.45
CA LEU A 55 5.65 15.57 -13.94
C LEU A 55 6.85 16.36 -14.45
N SER A 56 6.66 17.68 -14.56
CA SER A 56 7.76 18.64 -14.76
C SER A 56 8.74 18.62 -13.57
N GLN A 57 9.89 19.29 -13.72
CA GLN A 57 10.89 19.34 -12.65
C GLN A 57 10.37 20.12 -11.44
N GLU A 58 9.60 21.18 -11.68
CA GLU A 58 8.97 22.02 -10.67
C GLU A 58 7.91 21.22 -9.90
N GLN A 59 7.02 20.53 -10.61
CA GLN A 59 6.04 19.63 -9.96
C GLN A 59 6.71 18.47 -9.22
N THR A 60 7.84 17.96 -9.74
CA THR A 60 8.63 16.92 -9.06
C THR A 60 9.28 17.46 -7.78
N TYR A 61 9.69 18.73 -7.75
CA TYR A 61 10.19 19.37 -6.54
C TYR A 61 9.09 19.40 -5.47
N GLU A 62 7.90 19.89 -5.83
CA GLU A 62 6.79 20.01 -4.87
C GLU A 62 6.37 18.65 -4.29
N ILE A 63 6.25 17.59 -5.10
CA ILE A 63 5.85 16.28 -4.57
C ILE A 63 6.93 15.67 -3.65
N ILE A 64 8.22 15.92 -3.92
CA ILE A 64 9.30 15.46 -3.02
C ILE A 64 9.23 16.22 -1.70
N LYS A 65 9.02 17.54 -1.74
CA LYS A 65 8.80 18.34 -0.54
C LYS A 65 7.62 17.79 0.26
N ASP A 66 6.47 17.56 -0.37
CA ASP A 66 5.26 17.06 0.29
C ASP A 66 5.45 15.66 0.90
N ILE A 67 6.18 14.77 0.21
CA ILE A 67 6.53 13.45 0.75
C ILE A 67 7.44 13.61 1.97
N THR A 68 8.46 14.46 1.92
CA THR A 68 9.34 14.70 3.07
C THR A 68 8.56 15.29 4.23
N ASP A 69 7.75 16.33 4.01
CA ASP A 69 6.95 16.98 5.07
C ASP A 69 5.88 16.04 5.67
N LYS A 70 5.45 15.01 4.92
CA LYS A 70 4.53 13.99 5.43
C LYS A 70 5.17 13.01 6.40
N TYR A 71 6.45 12.66 6.18
CA TYR A 71 7.14 11.61 6.94
C TYR A 71 8.17 12.15 7.94
N GLU A 72 8.61 13.39 7.76
CA GLU A 72 9.52 14.09 8.67
C GLU A 72 8.77 15.21 9.38
N ASP A 73 8.96 15.31 10.69
CA ASP A 73 8.49 16.48 11.42
C ASP A 73 9.27 17.71 10.96
N SER A 74 8.57 18.67 10.34
CA SER A 74 9.23 19.82 9.71
C SER A 74 10.07 20.63 10.71
N TYR A 75 9.71 20.69 11.99
CA TYR A 75 10.39 21.55 12.96
C TYR A 75 11.59 20.88 13.63
N SER A 76 11.41 19.64 14.09
CA SER A 76 12.39 18.92 14.91
C SER A 76 13.32 18.03 14.08
N SER A 77 12.89 17.54 12.92
CA SER A 77 13.75 16.65 12.14
C SER A 77 14.94 17.41 11.54
N PRO A 78 16.18 16.89 11.66
CA PRO A 78 17.33 17.41 10.92
C PRO A 78 17.19 17.13 9.41
N SER A 79 16.35 16.17 9.03
CA SER A 79 16.06 15.79 7.64
C SER A 79 14.85 16.52 7.07
N ALA A 80 14.31 17.54 7.76
CA ALA A 80 13.22 18.35 7.24
C ALA A 80 13.61 19.01 5.91
N PHE A 81 12.68 19.06 4.95
CA PHE A 81 12.98 19.46 3.58
C PHE A 81 13.59 20.86 3.48
N HIS A 82 13.06 21.83 4.25
CA HIS A 82 13.56 23.21 4.24
C HIS A 82 14.96 23.37 4.84
N LYS A 83 15.47 22.37 5.58
CA LYS A 83 16.83 22.37 6.15
C LYS A 83 17.85 21.73 5.20
N MET A 84 17.40 21.08 4.14
CA MET A 84 18.29 20.45 3.16
C MET A 84 19.02 21.48 2.30
N ASP A 85 20.24 21.15 1.91
CA ASP A 85 21.01 21.96 0.97
C ASP A 85 20.31 22.05 -0.40
N GLN A 86 20.13 23.27 -0.88
CA GLN A 86 19.45 23.54 -2.14
C GLN A 86 20.25 23.07 -3.36
N GLU A 87 21.59 23.08 -3.29
CA GLU A 87 22.42 22.56 -4.37
C GLU A 87 22.26 21.04 -4.48
N TYR A 88 22.27 20.34 -3.34
CA TYR A 88 21.95 18.92 -3.26
C TYR A 88 20.58 18.59 -3.88
N ILE A 89 19.52 19.32 -3.51
CA ILE A 89 18.17 19.09 -4.06
C ILE A 89 18.17 19.29 -5.58
N ARG A 90 18.68 20.42 -6.07
CA ARG A 90 18.72 20.75 -7.51
C ARG A 90 19.51 19.73 -8.32
N LYS A 91 20.62 19.22 -7.78
CA LYS A 91 21.45 18.20 -8.42
C LYS A 91 20.68 16.89 -8.57
N ASN A 92 20.05 16.40 -7.50
CA ASN A 92 19.35 15.12 -7.50
C ASN A 92 18.04 15.14 -8.28
N LEU A 93 17.32 16.28 -8.30
CA LEU A 93 16.10 16.44 -9.10
C LEU A 93 16.32 16.22 -10.59
N LYS A 94 17.52 16.50 -11.11
CA LYS A 94 17.84 16.22 -12.52
C LYS A 94 17.76 14.73 -12.87
N ALA A 95 17.96 13.85 -11.88
CA ALA A 95 17.99 12.40 -12.06
C ALA A 95 16.61 11.72 -11.93
N ILE A 96 15.58 12.40 -11.43
CA ILE A 96 14.26 11.83 -11.18
C ILE A 96 13.14 12.63 -11.85
N THR A 97 12.00 11.99 -12.07
CA THR A 97 10.75 12.63 -12.48
C THR A 97 9.67 12.05 -11.60
N GLY A 98 8.80 12.91 -11.07
CA GLY A 98 7.57 12.48 -10.42
C GLY A 98 6.54 12.05 -11.47
N PHE A 99 5.46 11.45 -11.01
CA PHE A 99 4.29 11.17 -11.83
C PHE A 99 3.05 11.34 -10.98
N GLU A 100 1.93 11.59 -11.65
CA GLU A 100 0.61 11.58 -11.05
C GLU A 100 -0.29 10.61 -11.81
N ILE A 101 -1.29 10.05 -11.14
CA ILE A 101 -2.32 9.23 -11.75
C ILE A 101 -3.65 9.90 -11.50
N VAL A 102 -4.33 10.34 -12.56
CA VAL A 102 -5.71 10.81 -12.49
C VAL A 102 -6.60 9.58 -12.40
N VAL A 103 -7.04 9.26 -11.18
CA VAL A 103 -7.83 8.07 -10.89
C VAL A 103 -9.23 8.22 -11.47
N SER A 104 -9.65 7.22 -12.24
CA SER A 104 -10.95 7.15 -12.91
C SER A 104 -11.87 6.07 -12.34
N ASP A 105 -11.28 5.03 -11.73
CA ASP A 105 -12.01 3.89 -11.17
C ASP A 105 -11.25 3.35 -9.96
N ILE A 106 -11.98 3.00 -8.90
CA ILE A 106 -11.44 2.39 -7.68
C ILE A 106 -12.24 1.14 -7.39
N SER A 107 -11.54 0.01 -7.32
CA SER A 107 -12.09 -1.26 -6.86
C SER A 107 -11.31 -1.76 -5.63
N HIS A 108 -11.92 -2.63 -4.84
CA HIS A 108 -11.28 -3.20 -3.66
C HIS A 108 -11.81 -4.60 -3.37
N VAL A 109 -10.99 -5.39 -2.67
CA VAL A 109 -11.40 -6.69 -2.15
C VAL A 109 -10.87 -6.84 -0.74
N PHE A 110 -11.80 -7.02 0.21
CA PHE A 110 -11.50 -7.35 1.60
C PHE A 110 -12.09 -8.72 1.92
N LYS A 111 -11.25 -9.75 1.84
CA LYS A 111 -11.60 -11.13 2.19
C LYS A 111 -11.05 -11.41 3.58
N MET A 112 -11.95 -11.47 4.58
CA MET A 112 -11.62 -11.50 6.01
C MET A 112 -12.44 -12.57 6.74
N SER A 113 -12.84 -13.64 6.05
CA SER A 113 -13.70 -14.71 6.59
C SER A 113 -15.05 -14.22 7.14
N GLN A 114 -15.60 -13.13 6.60
CA GLN A 114 -16.86 -12.51 7.07
C GLN A 114 -18.11 -13.38 6.85
N ASP A 115 -18.02 -14.41 6.02
CA ASP A 115 -19.06 -15.38 5.71
C ASP A 115 -19.14 -16.55 6.70
N HIS A 116 -18.18 -16.65 7.63
CA HIS A 116 -18.16 -17.67 8.67
C HIS A 116 -18.90 -17.25 9.94
N SER A 117 -19.21 -18.25 10.78
CA SER A 117 -19.83 -18.02 12.09
C SER A 117 -18.94 -17.16 12.99
N GLN A 118 -19.52 -16.49 13.99
CA GLN A 118 -18.75 -15.73 14.98
C GLN A 118 -17.69 -16.59 15.67
N GLN A 119 -18.04 -17.81 16.07
CA GLN A 119 -17.11 -18.74 16.72
C GLN A 119 -15.94 -19.13 15.82
N ASP A 120 -16.19 -19.40 14.54
CA ASP A 120 -15.11 -19.69 13.58
C ASP A 120 -14.21 -18.47 13.40
N ARG A 121 -14.78 -17.26 13.32
CA ARG A 121 -14.02 -16.03 13.21
C ARG A 121 -13.14 -15.79 14.44
N GLU A 122 -13.65 -16.02 15.64
CA GLU A 122 -12.89 -15.95 16.89
C GLU A 122 -11.71 -16.95 16.89
N ARG A 123 -11.96 -18.21 16.49
CA ARG A 123 -10.88 -19.23 16.36
C ARG A 123 -9.83 -18.86 15.33
N ILE A 124 -10.23 -18.28 14.20
CA ILE A 124 -9.29 -17.75 13.20
C ILE A 124 -8.42 -16.65 13.82
N VAL A 125 -9.02 -15.71 14.56
CA VAL A 125 -8.28 -14.64 15.24
C VAL A 125 -7.29 -15.22 16.25
N GLU A 126 -7.70 -16.19 17.07
CA GLU A 126 -6.82 -16.89 18.02
C GLU A 126 -5.67 -17.64 17.34
N ASP A 127 -5.92 -18.29 16.19
CA ASP A 127 -4.88 -18.91 15.38
C ASP A 127 -3.89 -17.89 14.84
N LEU A 128 -4.39 -16.79 14.27
CA LEU A 128 -3.55 -15.72 13.73
C LEU A 128 -2.70 -15.03 14.80
N LEU A 129 -3.23 -14.83 16.01
CA LEU A 129 -2.48 -14.26 17.13
C LEU A 129 -1.38 -15.19 17.67
N ARG A 130 -1.50 -16.49 17.45
CA ARG A 130 -0.47 -17.47 17.80
C ARG A 130 0.66 -17.54 16.77
N LYS A 131 0.48 -16.99 15.57
CA LYS A 131 1.53 -16.93 14.55
C LYS A 131 2.51 -15.80 14.89
N GLU A 132 3.80 -16.10 14.79
CA GLU A 132 4.88 -15.13 15.06
C GLU A 132 5.23 -14.27 13.83
N ASP A 133 4.28 -14.03 12.92
CA ASP A 133 4.48 -13.20 11.74
C ASP A 133 3.60 -11.92 11.76
N ALA A 134 4.20 -10.80 11.41
CA ALA A 134 3.58 -9.47 11.53
C ALA A 134 2.28 -9.34 10.70
N LEU A 135 2.17 -10.04 9.58
CA LEU A 135 1.01 -9.96 8.69
C LEU A 135 -0.18 -10.69 9.30
N SER A 136 0.02 -11.87 9.86
CA SER A 136 -1.01 -12.60 10.60
C SER A 136 -1.50 -11.81 11.82
N LEU A 137 -0.60 -11.18 12.56
CA LEU A 137 -0.98 -10.31 13.68
C LEU A 137 -1.83 -9.11 13.22
N GLN A 138 -1.43 -8.43 12.13
CA GLN A 138 -2.23 -7.36 11.55
C GLN A 138 -3.58 -7.86 11.03
N MET A 139 -3.63 -9.06 10.45
CA MET A 139 -4.88 -9.67 9.98
C MET A 139 -5.83 -9.94 11.15
N ALA A 140 -5.31 -10.46 12.28
CA ALA A 140 -6.10 -10.66 13.49
C ALA A 140 -6.71 -9.35 13.99
N GLU A 141 -5.91 -8.28 14.08
CA GLU A 141 -6.39 -6.95 14.51
C GLU A 141 -7.42 -6.37 13.55
N GLU A 142 -7.24 -6.55 12.24
CA GLU A 142 -8.23 -6.12 11.26
C GLU A 142 -9.52 -6.94 11.34
N MET A 143 -9.43 -8.27 11.53
CA MET A 143 -10.62 -9.12 11.71
C MET A 143 -11.41 -8.75 12.97
N LYS A 144 -10.73 -8.42 14.08
CA LYS A 144 -11.37 -7.97 15.34
C LYS A 144 -12.22 -6.72 15.19
N ARG A 145 -11.91 -5.83 14.23
CA ARG A 145 -12.70 -4.60 13.99
C ARG A 145 -14.11 -4.87 13.47
N TYR A 146 -14.37 -6.08 12.98
CA TYR A 146 -15.65 -6.48 12.39
C TYR A 146 -16.34 -7.61 13.16
N VAL A 147 -15.78 -8.07 14.29
CA VAL A 147 -16.41 -9.08 15.16
C VAL A 147 -17.44 -8.40 16.04
#